data_AF-A0A7R9HAP3-F1
#
_entry.id   AF-A0A7R9HAP3-F1
#
_cell.length_a   1.000
_cell.length_b   1.000
_cell.length_c   1.000
_cell.angle_alpha   90.00
_cell.angle_beta   90.00
_cell.angle_gamma   90.00
#
_symmetry.space_group_name_H-M   'P 1'
#
loop_
_entity.id
_entity.type
_entity.pdbx_description
1 polymer ?
#
loop_
_entity_poly.entity_id
_entity_poly.type
_entity_poly.pdbx_seq_one_letter_code
_entity_poly.pdbx_strand_id
1 'polypeptide(L)'
;MYEAGLLPKVSSLYPPVRYPVSRGTASLSSLVTWDHKDTYLTAMDMNTGRLLLTWKHYCSKQKIYISETSVVFENLQVHQHLVIPEKGGFTLSVFIQRGSGFFEIEMDGVTLILSGQIVQPQNLKQEFDKYMTVSPDVFSLTAQEVYSELKNRGYQYTDQFRGILDLTTTQKGCVATVNWTGNWCCFIDSLIQMVLFTDGDNSHDIYLPLEIRKAVIDPSQHKEPRDIKAVYNNISGVVRGGGVEIQGLKVSATKILKNNEASLKLESMTFISHTNPRLKLTEQFVEVSMQIAFENISIPTTRKATIVDFEEESSLGRFTSVVKHILKKFHILKFHEYGALVLAPKHFGRIAFQ
;
A
#
# COMPACT_ATOMS: atom_id res chain seq x y z
N MET A 1 -22.45 -19.69 -15.58
CA MET A 1 -23.01 -18.47 -16.24
C MET A 1 -22.19 -17.25 -15.82
N TYR A 2 -22.14 -16.89 -14.53
CA TYR A 2 -21.31 -15.80 -14.01
C TYR A 2 -19.80 -15.96 -14.28
N GLU A 3 -19.24 -17.15 -14.04
CA GLU A 3 -17.83 -17.47 -14.35
C GLU A 3 -17.49 -17.41 -15.84
N ALA A 4 -18.51 -17.49 -16.71
CA ALA A 4 -18.36 -17.33 -18.16
C ALA A 4 -18.54 -15.87 -18.62
N GLY A 5 -18.55 -14.90 -17.69
CA GLY A 5 -18.69 -13.47 -17.97
C GLY A 5 -20.13 -13.00 -18.25
N LEU A 6 -21.13 -13.87 -18.15
CA LEU A 6 -22.54 -13.49 -18.29
C LEU A 6 -23.04 -12.88 -16.97
N LEU A 7 -23.93 -11.88 -17.05
CA LEU A 7 -24.50 -11.21 -15.89
C LEU A 7 -25.95 -11.66 -15.63
N PRO A 8 -26.18 -12.86 -15.06
CA PRO A 8 -27.53 -13.28 -14.69
C PRO A 8 -28.08 -12.36 -13.61
N LYS A 9 -29.35 -11.95 -13.76
CA LYS A 9 -30.07 -11.21 -12.72
C LYS A 9 -30.53 -12.16 -11.61
N VAL A 10 -29.57 -12.58 -10.78
CA VAL A 10 -29.81 -13.51 -9.66
C VAL A 10 -30.85 -12.96 -8.67
N SER A 11 -30.95 -11.63 -8.54
CA SER A 11 -31.96 -10.97 -7.70
C SER A 11 -33.40 -11.26 -8.10
N SER A 12 -33.66 -11.66 -9.35
CA SER A 12 -35.01 -12.06 -9.81
C SER A 12 -35.41 -13.46 -9.38
N LEU A 13 -34.47 -14.27 -8.88
CA LEU A 13 -34.74 -15.64 -8.40
C LEU A 13 -35.16 -15.68 -6.93
N TYR A 14 -35.01 -14.57 -6.20
CA TYR A 14 -35.33 -14.47 -4.79
C TYR A 14 -36.30 -13.30 -4.52
N PRO A 15 -37.06 -13.34 -3.43
CA PRO A 15 -37.87 -12.20 -3.02
C PRO A 15 -37.03 -10.92 -2.86
N PRO A 16 -37.62 -9.74 -3.13
CA PRO A 16 -36.91 -8.48 -3.02
C PRO A 16 -36.47 -8.22 -1.56
N VAL A 17 -35.18 -7.92 -1.39
CA VAL A 17 -34.59 -7.55 -0.10
C VAL A 17 -35.07 -6.17 0.31
N ARG A 18 -35.45 -5.98 1.58
CA ARG A 18 -35.81 -4.69 2.14
C ARG A 18 -34.58 -3.99 2.69
N TYR A 19 -34.33 -2.77 2.22
CA TYR A 19 -33.31 -1.88 2.75
C TYR A 19 -33.96 -0.83 3.68
N PRO A 20 -33.26 -0.33 4.70
CA PRO A 20 -31.89 -0.67 5.12
C PRO A 20 -31.78 -2.07 5.74
N VAL A 21 -30.59 -2.68 5.64
CA VAL A 21 -30.32 -3.99 6.26
C VAL A 21 -30.31 -3.91 7.79
N SER A 22 -30.54 -5.03 8.46
CA SER A 22 -30.53 -5.12 9.93
C SER A 22 -29.16 -4.79 10.53
N ARG A 23 -29.15 -4.23 11.75
CA ARG A 23 -27.91 -4.06 12.52
C ARG A 23 -27.30 -5.44 12.82
N GLY A 24 -26.01 -5.63 12.52
CA GLY A 24 -25.29 -6.90 12.66
C GLY A 24 -25.02 -7.65 11.35
N THR A 25 -25.51 -7.18 10.20
CA THR A 25 -25.10 -7.71 8.89
C THR A 25 -23.60 -7.48 8.68
N ALA A 26 -22.87 -8.55 8.32
CA ALA A 26 -21.42 -8.51 8.14
C ALA A 26 -20.99 -7.50 7.07
N SER A 27 -19.88 -6.81 7.30
CA SER A 27 -19.29 -5.91 6.31
C SER A 27 -18.81 -6.68 5.09
N LEU A 28 -19.02 -6.12 3.90
CA LEU A 28 -18.46 -6.64 2.65
C LEU A 28 -16.99 -6.22 2.43
N SER A 29 -16.49 -5.24 3.18
CA SER A 29 -15.15 -4.67 2.97
C SER A 29 -14.03 -5.69 3.12
N SER A 30 -14.16 -6.65 4.03
CA SER A 30 -13.15 -7.69 4.29
C SER A 30 -13.12 -8.82 3.26
N LEU A 31 -14.18 -8.95 2.45
CA LEU A 31 -14.29 -9.99 1.43
C LEU A 31 -13.78 -9.53 0.05
N VAL A 32 -13.64 -8.22 -0.15
CA VAL A 32 -13.09 -7.66 -1.38
C VAL A 32 -11.57 -7.59 -1.25
N THR A 33 -10.87 -8.32 -2.11
CA THR A 33 -9.42 -8.29 -2.20
C THR A 33 -9.01 -7.81 -3.58
N TRP A 34 -7.92 -7.03 -3.65
CA TRP A 34 -7.36 -6.52 -4.89
C TRP A 34 -6.01 -7.19 -5.16
N ASP A 35 -5.57 -7.24 -6.42
CA ASP A 35 -4.20 -7.67 -6.74
C ASP A 35 -3.23 -6.56 -6.32
N HIS A 36 -2.46 -6.81 -5.25
CA HIS A 36 -1.54 -5.83 -4.66
C HIS A 36 -0.08 -6.11 -5.04
N LYS A 37 0.19 -6.67 -6.23
CA LYS A 37 1.55 -6.93 -6.71
C LYS A 37 2.41 -5.67 -6.82
N ASP A 38 1.78 -4.50 -6.99
CA ASP A 38 2.50 -3.23 -7.03
C ASP A 38 2.75 -2.72 -5.60
N THR A 39 4.03 -2.64 -5.24
CA THR A 39 4.50 -1.97 -4.02
C THR A 39 4.43 -0.46 -4.24
N TYR A 40 3.63 0.22 -3.42
CA TYR A 40 3.53 1.68 -3.38
C TYR A 40 4.09 2.16 -2.05
N LEU A 41 4.92 3.21 -2.10
CA LEU A 41 5.45 3.99 -0.98
C LEU A 41 5.38 3.32 0.41
N THR A 42 6.47 2.69 0.85
CA THR A 42 6.79 2.50 2.27
C THR A 42 7.10 3.85 2.93
N ALA A 43 6.18 4.80 2.84
CA ALA A 43 6.42 6.20 3.22
C ALA A 43 6.23 6.50 4.72
N MET A 44 5.96 5.49 5.55
CA MET A 44 5.70 5.69 6.99
C MET A 44 6.86 5.31 7.90
N ASP A 45 7.89 4.64 7.39
CA ASP A 45 9.08 4.24 8.15
C ASP A 45 9.92 5.40 8.72
N MET A 46 9.67 6.65 8.31
CA MET A 46 10.70 7.69 8.40
C MET A 46 10.48 8.75 9.46
N ASN A 47 9.25 9.15 9.79
CA ASN A 47 9.06 10.23 10.76
C ASN A 47 9.51 9.79 12.16
N THR A 48 9.17 8.57 12.57
CA THR A 48 9.59 8.01 13.86
C THR A 48 11.06 7.63 13.87
N GLY A 49 11.61 7.11 12.77
CA GLY A 49 13.03 6.85 12.60
C GLY A 49 13.90 8.11 12.76
N ARG A 50 13.47 9.23 12.18
CA ARG A 50 14.12 10.55 12.31
C ARG A 50 14.13 11.04 13.76
N LEU A 51 13.00 10.94 14.46
CA LEU A 51 12.91 11.29 15.88
C LEU A 51 13.85 10.42 16.73
N LEU A 52 13.91 9.12 16.44
CA LEU A 52 14.81 8.20 17.15
C LEU A 52 16.29 8.54 16.87
N LEU A 53 16.64 8.89 15.63
CA LEU A 53 18.00 9.33 15.27
C LEU A 53 18.38 10.61 16.03
N THR A 54 17.51 11.61 16.07
CA THR A 54 17.73 12.86 16.83
C THR A 54 17.89 12.57 18.31
N TRP A 55 17.03 11.73 18.89
CA TRP A 55 17.10 11.36 20.30
C TRP A 55 18.42 10.65 20.63
N LYS A 56 18.82 9.66 19.81
CA LYS A 56 20.11 8.97 19.95
C LYS A 56 21.29 9.94 19.84
N HIS A 57 21.24 10.87 18.89
CA HIS A 57 22.28 11.88 18.73
C HIS A 57 22.37 12.79 19.96
N TYR A 58 21.24 13.27 20.46
CA TYR A 58 21.15 14.09 21.66
C TYR A 58 21.75 13.40 22.89
N CYS A 59 21.34 12.16 23.15
CA CYS A 59 21.87 11.31 24.22
C CYS A 59 23.38 11.07 24.08
N SER A 60 23.85 10.77 22.86
CA SER A 60 25.28 10.56 22.58
C SER A 60 26.13 11.79 22.90
N LYS A 61 25.65 13.00 22.56
CA LYS A 61 26.35 14.25 22.89
C LYS A 61 26.47 14.50 24.39
N GLN A 62 25.52 14.01 25.18
CA GLN A 62 25.52 14.12 26.65
C GLN A 62 26.15 12.93 27.36
N LYS A 63 26.55 11.87 26.62
CA LYS A 63 27.05 10.60 27.15
C LYS A 63 26.05 9.86 28.05
N ILE A 64 24.76 9.96 27.72
CA ILE A 64 23.66 9.29 28.42
C ILE A 64 23.02 8.25 27.49
N TYR A 65 22.38 7.22 28.04
CA TYR A 65 21.66 6.22 27.27
C TYR A 65 20.20 6.60 27.02
N ILE A 66 19.68 6.14 25.88
CA ILE A 66 18.29 6.35 25.47
C ILE A 66 17.28 5.74 26.46
N SER A 67 17.64 4.63 27.10
CA SER A 67 16.82 3.92 28.09
C SER A 67 16.59 4.69 29.39
N GLU A 68 17.38 5.73 29.65
CA GLU A 68 17.36 6.49 30.91
C GLU A 68 16.98 7.95 30.69
N THR A 69 16.94 8.41 29.44
CA THR A 69 16.73 9.82 29.10
C THR A 69 15.32 10.03 28.58
N SER A 70 14.47 10.71 29.34
CA SER A 70 13.18 11.16 28.80
C SER A 70 13.36 12.46 28.01
N VAL A 71 12.60 12.61 26.93
CA VAL A 71 12.71 13.76 26.03
C VAL A 71 11.34 14.27 25.62
N VAL A 72 11.28 15.57 25.34
CA VAL A 72 10.14 16.25 24.75
C VAL A 72 10.60 16.83 23.43
N PHE A 73 9.90 16.49 22.37
CA PHE A 73 10.00 17.15 21.08
C PHE A 73 8.91 18.19 20.96
N GLU A 74 9.24 19.39 20.51
CA GLU A 74 8.30 20.48 20.28
C GLU A 74 8.43 21.01 18.86
N ASN A 75 7.29 21.44 18.31
CA ASN A 75 7.19 22.08 17.00
C ASN A 75 7.93 21.31 15.89
N LEU A 76 7.66 20.01 15.79
CA LEU A 76 8.20 19.16 14.73
C LEU A 76 7.53 19.53 13.40
N GLN A 77 8.34 19.83 12.39
CA GLN A 77 7.91 20.23 11.05
C GLN A 77 8.55 19.32 10.02
N VAL A 78 7.73 18.55 9.31
CA VAL A 78 8.15 17.66 8.22
C VAL A 78 8.15 18.48 6.93
N HIS A 79 9.35 18.82 6.44
CA HIS A 79 9.52 19.57 5.20
C HIS A 79 9.46 18.67 3.98
N GLN A 80 9.97 17.44 4.10
CA GLN A 80 9.98 16.48 3.01
C GLN A 80 9.83 15.02 3.50
N HIS A 81 8.94 14.29 2.82
CA HIS A 81 8.89 12.84 2.90
C HIS A 81 10.03 12.26 2.06
N LEU A 82 10.91 11.51 2.74
CA LEU A 82 12.00 10.76 2.13
C LEU A 82 11.45 9.53 1.37
N VAL A 83 12.18 9.05 0.39
CA VAL A 83 11.87 7.78 -0.28
C VAL A 83 13.15 6.98 -0.25
N ILE A 84 13.12 5.83 0.43
CA ILE A 84 14.29 4.96 0.53
C ILE A 84 14.42 4.24 -0.82
N PRO A 85 15.51 4.46 -1.59
CA PRO A 85 15.68 3.77 -2.86
C PRO A 85 15.98 2.29 -2.61
N GLU A 86 15.47 1.40 -3.49
CA GLU A 86 15.76 -0.05 -3.41
C GLU A 86 17.25 -0.37 -3.53
N LYS A 87 18.01 0.51 -4.20
CA LYS A 87 19.45 0.39 -4.41
C LYS A 87 20.15 1.70 -4.08
N GLY A 88 21.31 1.58 -3.45
CA GLY A 88 22.11 2.72 -3.01
C GLY A 88 21.88 3.05 -1.54
N GLY A 89 22.32 4.24 -1.15
CA GLY A 89 22.13 4.78 0.19
C GLY A 89 22.15 6.30 0.15
N PHE A 90 21.66 6.91 1.22
CA PHE A 90 21.69 8.35 1.44
C PHE A 90 22.28 8.61 2.82
N THR A 91 22.80 9.81 3.03
CA THR A 91 23.34 10.23 4.33
C THR A 91 22.37 11.20 4.98
N LEU A 92 21.99 10.90 6.23
CA LEU A 92 21.26 11.85 7.08
C LEU A 92 22.23 12.50 8.05
N SER A 93 22.29 13.83 8.01
CA SER A 93 23.02 14.61 9.00
C SER A 93 22.03 15.24 9.98
N VAL A 94 22.31 15.11 11.28
CA VAL A 94 21.50 15.68 12.35
C VAL A 94 22.30 16.78 13.04
N PHE A 95 21.78 17.99 13.06
CA PHE A 95 22.37 19.13 13.76
C PHE A 95 21.50 19.49 14.95
N ILE A 96 22.11 19.63 16.13
CA ILE A 96 21.40 20.04 17.36
C ILE A 96 22.14 21.21 17.99
N GLN A 97 21.45 22.33 18.19
CA GLN A 97 21.95 23.49 18.89
C GLN A 97 21.91 23.24 20.40
N ARG A 98 23.07 23.34 21.07
CA ARG A 98 23.19 22.99 22.50
C ARG A 98 22.39 23.87 23.46
N GLY A 99 22.21 25.15 23.12
CA GLY A 99 21.53 26.12 23.99
C GLY A 99 20.01 26.05 23.90
N SER A 100 19.49 26.12 22.68
CA SER A 100 18.04 26.11 22.41
C SER A 100 17.45 24.71 22.34
N GLY A 101 18.25 23.68 22.02
CA GLY A 101 17.73 22.36 21.67
C GLY A 101 17.10 22.30 20.28
N PHE A 102 17.18 23.38 19.49
CA PHE A 102 16.69 23.37 18.11
C PHE A 102 17.53 22.41 17.26
N PHE A 103 16.86 21.61 16.45
CA PHE A 103 17.50 20.64 15.58
C PHE A 103 16.96 20.65 14.17
N GLU A 104 17.83 20.23 13.26
CA GLU A 104 17.53 20.05 11.85
C GLU A 104 18.12 18.72 11.37
N ILE A 105 17.40 18.07 10.47
CA ILE A 105 17.86 16.86 9.77
C ILE A 105 17.90 17.19 8.30
N GLU A 106 19.07 17.04 7.69
CA GLU A 106 19.27 17.15 6.25
C GLU A 106 19.54 15.76 5.64
N MET A 107 19.25 15.64 4.36
CA MET A 107 19.71 14.54 3.51
C MET A 107 20.72 15.04 2.50
N ASP A 108 21.82 14.28 2.39
CA ASP A 108 22.92 14.47 1.45
C ASP A 108 23.48 15.90 1.44
N GLY A 109 23.41 16.62 2.56
CA GLY A 109 23.95 17.96 2.73
C GLY A 109 23.17 19.10 2.06
N VAL A 110 21.98 18.81 1.52
CA VAL A 110 21.23 19.78 0.69
C VAL A 110 19.79 19.93 1.14
N THR A 111 19.10 18.82 1.39
CA THR A 111 17.65 18.83 1.53
C THR A 111 17.26 18.79 2.99
N LEU A 112 16.63 19.86 3.50
CA LEU A 112 16.04 19.88 4.83
C LEU A 112 14.82 18.95 4.87
N ILE A 113 14.84 18.01 5.79
CA ILE A 113 13.83 16.96 5.91
C ILE A 113 12.89 17.18 7.09
N LEU A 114 13.46 17.47 8.27
CA LEU A 114 12.75 17.60 9.52
C LEU A 114 13.44 18.67 10.37
N SER A 115 12.64 19.54 10.98
CA SER A 115 13.14 20.47 12.00
C SER A 115 12.25 20.43 13.23
N GLY A 116 12.79 20.88 14.35
CA GLY A 116 12.01 21.05 15.58
C GLY A 116 12.92 21.37 16.76
N GLN A 117 12.41 21.19 17.96
CA GLN A 117 13.16 21.40 19.19
C GLN A 117 13.12 20.14 20.04
N ILE A 118 14.26 19.76 20.63
CA ILE A 118 14.37 18.68 21.60
C ILE A 118 14.79 19.25 22.95
N VAL A 119 14.02 18.90 23.98
CA VAL A 119 14.22 19.39 25.35
C VAL A 119 14.19 18.22 26.31
N GLN A 120 15.08 18.23 27.30
CA GLN A 120 14.97 17.33 28.44
C GLN A 120 14.07 18.00 29.50
N PRO A 121 12.92 17.41 29.84
CA PRO A 121 11.97 18.02 30.76
C PRO A 121 12.49 17.96 32.20
N GLN A 122 12.23 19.03 32.97
CA GLN A 122 12.50 19.03 34.42
C GLN A 122 11.47 18.21 35.19
N ASN A 123 10.20 18.24 34.76
CA ASN A 123 9.11 17.50 35.40
C ASN A 123 8.20 16.83 34.37
N LEU A 124 8.50 15.57 34.05
CA LEU A 124 7.77 14.77 33.07
C LEU A 124 6.26 14.70 33.32
N LYS A 125 5.81 14.64 34.57
CA LYS A 125 4.38 14.48 34.88
C LYS A 125 3.54 15.68 34.45
N GLN A 126 4.15 16.87 34.33
CA GLN A 126 3.48 18.06 33.84
C GLN A 126 3.43 18.12 32.31
N GLU A 127 4.25 17.32 31.63
CA GLU A 127 4.31 17.29 30.17
C GLU A 127 3.16 16.50 29.54
N PHE A 128 2.63 15.52 30.28
CA PHE A 128 1.48 14.68 29.87
C PHE A 128 0.15 15.38 30.12
N ASP A 129 -0.80 15.18 29.20
CA ASP A 129 -2.19 15.61 29.41
C ASP A 129 -2.84 14.82 30.56
N LYS A 130 -3.61 15.54 31.39
CA LYS A 130 -4.26 15.02 32.59
C LYS A 130 -5.61 14.34 32.29
N TYR A 131 -6.23 14.66 31.15
CA TYR A 131 -7.59 14.21 30.84
C TYR A 131 -7.62 13.30 29.61
N MET A 132 -7.35 12.01 29.82
CA MET A 132 -7.46 10.98 28.78
C MET A 132 -8.53 9.96 29.20
N THR A 133 -9.79 10.26 28.89
CA THR A 133 -10.88 9.28 29.06
C THR A 133 -11.72 9.27 27.79
N VAL A 134 -11.58 8.20 27.01
CA VAL A 134 -12.49 7.86 25.93
C VAL A 134 -13.37 6.74 26.47
N SER A 135 -14.69 6.94 26.50
CA SER A 135 -15.63 5.90 26.93
C SER A 135 -15.53 4.73 25.95
N PRO A 136 -15.31 3.49 26.42
CA PRO A 136 -15.34 2.33 25.53
C PRO A 136 -16.79 2.14 25.06
N ASP A 137 -17.02 2.30 23.75
CA ASP A 137 -17.87 1.44 22.90
C ASP A 137 -18.57 2.20 21.77
N VAL A 138 -18.45 1.65 20.55
CA VAL A 138 -19.58 1.27 19.66
C VAL A 138 -19.19 0.07 18.78
N PHE A 139 -17.91 -0.06 18.36
CA PHE A 139 -17.44 -1.13 17.45
C PHE A 139 -15.95 -1.45 17.64
N SER A 140 -15.59 -2.74 17.75
CA SER A 140 -14.19 -3.21 17.82
C SER A 140 -13.76 -3.85 16.51
N LEU A 141 -12.53 -3.59 16.12
CA LEU A 141 -11.87 -4.10 14.92
C LEU A 141 -10.68 -4.96 15.33
N THR A 142 -10.51 -6.06 14.61
CA THR A 142 -9.30 -6.90 14.69
C THR A 142 -8.12 -6.24 13.97
N ALA A 143 -6.88 -6.62 14.31
CA ALA A 143 -5.70 -6.18 13.56
C ALA A 143 -5.86 -6.36 12.05
N GLN A 144 -6.40 -7.49 11.59
CA GLN A 144 -6.59 -7.77 10.17
C GLN A 144 -7.49 -6.74 9.50
N GLU A 145 -8.59 -6.36 10.14
CA GLU A 145 -9.52 -5.36 9.60
C GLU A 145 -8.89 -3.97 9.57
N VAL A 146 -8.18 -3.58 10.64
CA VAL A 146 -7.47 -2.31 10.73
C VAL A 146 -6.46 -2.16 9.58
N TYR A 147 -5.59 -3.16 9.40
CA TYR A 147 -4.58 -3.09 8.33
C TYR A 147 -5.16 -3.30 6.94
N SER A 148 -6.28 -4.01 6.79
CA SER A 148 -6.97 -4.11 5.50
C SER A 148 -7.54 -2.76 5.08
N GLU A 149 -8.13 -2.01 6.01
CA GLU A 149 -8.62 -0.66 5.76
C GLU A 149 -7.47 0.31 5.46
N LEU A 150 -6.39 0.30 6.25
CA LEU A 150 -5.19 1.09 5.96
C LEU A 150 -4.61 0.75 4.57
N LYS A 151 -4.60 -0.53 4.21
CA LYS A 151 -4.17 -0.98 2.87
C LYS A 151 -5.07 -0.49 1.75
N ASN A 152 -6.39 -0.44 1.98
CA ASN A 152 -7.33 0.11 1.01
C ASN A 152 -7.13 1.62 0.78
N ARG A 153 -6.68 2.35 1.82
CA ARG A 153 -6.29 3.77 1.72
C ARG A 153 -4.94 4.00 1.05
N GLY A 154 -4.16 2.92 0.83
CA GLY A 154 -2.84 3.00 0.22
C GLY A 154 -1.68 3.01 1.21
N TYR A 155 -1.83 2.44 2.40
CA TYR A 155 -0.71 2.16 3.31
C TYR A 155 -0.25 0.69 3.22
N GLN A 156 1.04 0.43 3.00
CA GLN A 156 1.60 -0.94 2.91
C GLN A 156 2.39 -1.35 4.15
N TYR A 157 1.77 -1.32 5.32
CA TYR A 157 2.45 -1.76 6.54
C TYR A 157 2.78 -3.26 6.50
N THR A 158 4.01 -3.62 6.88
CA THR A 158 4.49 -5.00 6.99
C THR A 158 5.20 -5.25 8.32
N ASP A 159 5.35 -6.53 8.67
CA ASP A 159 6.21 -7.00 9.77
C ASP A 159 5.97 -6.28 11.11
N GLN A 160 7.03 -5.72 11.71
CA GLN A 160 6.99 -5.06 13.02
C GLN A 160 6.19 -3.75 13.02
N PHE A 161 5.88 -3.18 11.85
CA PHE A 161 5.05 -1.98 11.74
C PHE A 161 3.56 -2.28 11.81
N ARG A 162 3.17 -3.56 11.88
CA ARG A 162 1.80 -3.97 12.24
C ARG A 162 1.64 -4.12 13.76
N GLY A 163 1.87 -3.03 14.51
CA GLY A 163 1.87 -3.05 15.98
C GLY A 163 0.49 -3.01 16.65
N ILE A 164 -0.55 -2.45 16.01
CA ILE A 164 -1.94 -2.45 16.49
C ILE A 164 -2.53 -3.87 16.46
N LEU A 165 -2.96 -4.39 17.62
CA LEU A 165 -3.55 -5.73 17.78
C LEU A 165 -5.09 -5.71 17.69
N ASP A 166 -5.69 -4.69 18.28
CA ASP A 166 -7.12 -4.41 18.22
C ASP A 166 -7.34 -2.90 18.27
N LEU A 167 -8.46 -2.44 17.72
CA LEU A 167 -8.84 -1.03 17.74
C LEU A 167 -10.34 -0.90 17.93
N THR A 168 -10.75 -0.18 18.96
CA THR A 168 -12.13 0.17 19.26
C THR A 168 -12.35 1.64 18.93
N THR A 169 -13.22 1.91 17.96
CA THR A 169 -13.55 3.27 17.53
C THR A 169 -14.75 3.80 18.31
N THR A 170 -14.71 5.09 18.62
CA THR A 170 -15.77 5.83 19.32
C THR A 170 -15.99 7.18 18.61
N GLN A 171 -17.07 7.88 18.93
CA GLN A 171 -17.31 9.22 18.36
C GLN A 171 -16.24 10.25 18.75
N LYS A 172 -15.51 10.01 19.84
CA LYS A 172 -14.54 10.96 20.41
C LYS A 172 -13.07 10.51 20.23
N GLY A 173 -12.82 9.50 19.40
CA GLY A 173 -11.49 8.96 19.14
C GLY A 173 -11.47 7.44 19.18
N CYS A 174 -10.35 6.84 19.51
CA CYS A 174 -10.21 5.37 19.53
C CYS A 174 -9.34 4.88 20.69
N VAL A 175 -9.54 3.63 21.06
CA VAL A 175 -8.75 2.91 22.05
C VAL A 175 -8.21 1.67 21.37
N ALA A 176 -6.93 1.38 21.51
CA ALA A 176 -6.29 0.24 20.88
C ALA A 176 -5.35 -0.47 21.84
N THR A 177 -5.10 -1.74 21.58
CA THR A 177 -3.97 -2.45 22.17
C THR A 177 -2.83 -2.47 21.15
N VAL A 178 -1.67 -1.97 21.56
CA VAL A 178 -0.47 -1.87 20.72
C VAL A 178 0.63 -2.76 21.30
N ASN A 179 1.21 -3.61 20.45
CA ASN A 179 2.29 -4.50 20.82
C ASN A 179 3.62 -3.71 20.96
N TRP A 180 4.24 -3.77 22.14
CA TRP A 180 5.61 -3.28 22.36
C TRP A 180 6.62 -4.39 22.18
N THR A 181 7.41 -4.33 21.11
CA THR A 181 8.44 -5.31 20.75
C THR A 181 9.87 -4.90 21.15
N GLY A 182 10.03 -3.78 21.86
CA GLY A 182 11.33 -3.16 22.13
C GLY A 182 11.81 -2.17 21.06
N ASN A 183 11.03 -1.97 19.99
CA ASN A 183 11.34 -1.03 18.91
C ASN A 183 10.50 0.26 19.03
N TRP A 184 11.14 1.34 19.47
CA TRP A 184 10.53 2.67 19.61
C TRP A 184 9.92 3.19 18.31
N CYS A 185 10.55 2.96 17.15
CA CYS A 185 10.03 3.44 15.88
C CYS A 185 8.67 2.83 15.57
N CYS A 186 8.55 1.50 15.68
CA CYS A 186 7.32 0.77 15.38
C CYS A 186 6.19 1.13 16.34
N PHE A 187 6.51 1.32 17.62
CA PHE A 187 5.52 1.67 18.63
C PHE A 187 4.97 3.08 18.45
N ILE A 188 5.85 4.07 18.27
CA ILE A 188 5.45 5.46 18.00
C ILE A 188 4.67 5.52 16.68
N ASP A 189 5.08 4.75 15.67
CA ASP A 189 4.39 4.70 14.38
C ASP A 189 3.00 4.09 14.53
N SER A 190 2.83 3.06 15.35
CA SER A 190 1.52 2.49 15.67
C SER A 190 0.58 3.50 16.35
N LEU A 191 1.10 4.43 17.16
CA LEU A 191 0.29 5.52 17.72
C LEU A 191 -0.12 6.54 16.65
N ILE A 192 0.77 6.85 15.71
CA ILE A 192 0.47 7.72 14.56
C ILE A 192 -0.57 7.05 13.65
N GLN A 193 -0.45 5.74 13.41
CA GLN A 193 -1.40 4.93 12.66
C GLN A 193 -2.82 5.03 13.24
N MET A 194 -2.98 5.02 14.57
CA MET A 194 -4.29 5.19 15.22
C MET A 194 -4.94 6.53 14.88
N VAL A 195 -4.14 7.61 14.84
CA VAL A 195 -4.62 8.94 14.47
C VAL A 195 -5.02 8.95 12.99
N LEU A 196 -4.16 8.44 12.11
CA LEU A 196 -4.41 8.40 10.66
C LEU A 196 -5.60 7.51 10.28
N PHE A 197 -5.82 6.43 11.03
CA PHE A 197 -6.99 5.59 10.87
C PHE A 197 -8.28 6.37 11.16
N THR A 198 -8.29 7.16 12.23
CA THR A 198 -9.48 7.90 12.68
C THR A 198 -9.73 9.16 11.84
N ASP A 199 -8.68 9.93 11.55
CA ASP A 199 -8.81 11.20 10.82
C ASP A 199 -9.08 10.97 9.32
N GLY A 200 -8.65 9.81 8.77
CA GLY A 200 -8.85 9.45 7.37
C GLY A 200 -10.19 8.76 7.06
N ASP A 201 -11.10 8.62 8.03
CA ASP A 201 -12.35 7.84 7.87
C ASP A 201 -13.31 8.45 6.82
N ASN A 202 -13.22 9.74 6.55
CA ASN A 202 -14.18 10.44 5.68
C ASN A 202 -13.82 10.45 4.19
N SER A 203 -12.55 10.28 3.82
CA SER A 203 -12.08 10.54 2.45
C SER A 203 -11.43 9.35 1.77
N HIS A 204 -11.08 8.29 2.52
CA HIS A 204 -10.25 7.17 2.07
C HIS A 204 -8.93 7.60 1.36
N ASP A 205 -8.53 8.86 1.51
CA ASP A 205 -7.28 9.39 0.98
C ASP A 205 -6.09 8.91 1.82
N ILE A 206 -4.90 8.88 1.21
CA ILE A 206 -3.66 8.69 1.94
C ILE A 206 -3.27 10.00 2.63
N TYR A 207 -3.04 9.94 3.93
CA TYR A 207 -2.64 11.08 4.75
C TYR A 207 -1.21 10.88 5.25
N LEU A 208 -0.41 11.94 5.18
CA LEU A 208 0.96 11.92 5.69
C LEU A 208 1.12 12.97 6.80
N PRO A 209 1.89 12.67 7.87
CA PRO A 209 2.20 13.64 8.92
C PRO A 209 2.99 14.84 8.38
N LEU A 210 2.49 16.06 8.64
CA LEU A 210 3.17 17.31 8.33
C LEU A 210 3.80 17.95 9.56
N GLU A 211 3.04 18.01 10.65
CA GLU A 211 3.48 18.71 11.86
C GLU A 211 3.10 17.91 13.09
N ILE A 212 3.96 17.93 14.10
CA ILE A 212 3.62 17.43 15.44
C ILE A 212 3.95 18.55 16.42
N ARG A 213 2.92 19.08 17.08
CA ARG A 213 3.09 20.16 18.06
C ARG A 213 4.00 19.73 19.20
N LYS A 214 3.76 18.54 19.76
CA LYS A 214 4.52 18.02 20.90
C LYS A 214 4.56 16.50 20.89
N ALA A 215 5.71 15.90 21.17
CA ALA A 215 5.84 14.46 21.43
C ALA A 215 6.69 14.23 22.69
N VAL A 216 6.11 13.60 23.70
CA VAL A 216 6.74 13.26 24.97
C VAL A 216 7.10 11.79 24.96
N ILE A 217 8.34 11.46 25.32
CA ILE A 217 8.82 10.08 25.40
C ILE A 217 9.47 9.85 26.76
N ASP A 218 8.89 8.91 27.50
CA ASP A 218 9.35 8.42 28.80
C ASP A 218 9.70 6.90 28.70
N PRO A 219 11.00 6.56 28.67
CA PRO A 219 11.48 5.18 28.66
C PRO A 219 11.08 4.35 29.87
N SER A 220 10.84 4.99 31.02
CA SER A 220 10.68 4.28 32.31
C SER A 220 9.46 3.36 32.34
N GLN A 221 8.49 3.61 31.46
CA GLN A 221 7.24 2.85 31.33
C GLN A 221 7.32 1.70 30.31
N HIS A 222 8.46 1.53 29.63
CA HIS A 222 8.68 0.60 28.52
C HIS A 222 9.87 -0.36 28.76
N LYS A 223 9.99 -0.90 29.98
CA LYS A 223 11.14 -1.74 30.37
C LYS A 223 11.17 -3.11 29.70
N GLU A 224 10.01 -3.72 29.44
CA GLU A 224 9.91 -5.08 28.89
C GLU A 224 8.82 -5.14 27.79
N PRO A 225 8.99 -5.99 26.76
CA PRO A 225 7.99 -6.24 25.73
C PRO A 225 6.64 -6.63 26.33
N ARG A 226 5.57 -5.93 25.93
CA ARG A 226 4.22 -6.20 26.40
C ARG A 226 3.18 -5.48 25.55
N ASP A 227 1.94 -5.92 25.68
CA ASP A 227 0.82 -5.21 25.07
C ASP A 227 0.48 -3.96 25.90
N ILE A 228 0.40 -2.82 25.24
CA ILE A 228 0.16 -1.51 25.86
C ILE A 228 -1.15 -0.96 25.34
N LYS A 229 -2.04 -0.59 26.26
CA LYS A 229 -3.26 0.14 25.90
C LYS A 229 -2.90 1.57 25.49
N ALA A 230 -3.35 1.95 24.31
CA ALA A 230 -3.22 3.28 23.75
C ALA A 230 -4.60 3.91 23.57
N VAL A 231 -4.66 5.23 23.72
CA VAL A 231 -5.89 6.02 23.62
C VAL A 231 -5.61 7.22 22.73
N TYR A 232 -6.45 7.46 21.74
CA TYR A 232 -6.48 8.67 20.94
C TYR A 232 -7.80 9.41 21.21
N ASN A 233 -7.70 10.71 21.48
CA ASN A 233 -8.84 11.61 21.64
C ASN A 233 -8.84 12.62 20.50
N ASN A 234 -9.89 12.60 19.67
CA ASN A 234 -9.99 13.46 18.48
C ASN A 234 -10.27 14.93 18.83
N ILE A 235 -10.84 15.22 20.01
CA ILE A 235 -11.17 16.59 20.43
C ILE A 235 -9.89 17.31 20.89
N SER A 236 -9.08 16.65 21.70
CA SER A 236 -7.81 17.23 22.16
C SER A 236 -6.68 17.07 21.14
N GLY A 237 -6.84 16.15 20.17
CA GLY A 237 -5.79 15.80 19.21
C GLY A 237 -4.58 15.14 19.88
N VAL A 238 -4.82 14.38 20.96
CA VAL A 238 -3.78 13.71 21.76
C VAL A 238 -3.91 12.21 21.64
N VAL A 239 -2.81 11.55 21.28
CA VAL A 239 -2.66 10.09 21.35
C VAL A 239 -1.61 9.72 22.39
N ARG A 240 -1.93 8.75 23.23
CA ARG A 240 -1.07 8.32 24.34
C ARG A 240 -1.06 6.80 24.45
N GLY A 241 0.13 6.23 24.63
CA GLY A 241 0.33 4.81 24.90
C GLY A 241 1.58 4.60 25.75
N GLY A 242 1.44 3.98 26.92
CA GLY A 242 2.54 3.82 27.87
C GLY A 242 3.16 5.17 28.24
N GLY A 243 4.49 5.25 28.14
CA GLY A 243 5.27 6.48 28.30
C GLY A 243 5.39 7.37 27.06
N VAL A 244 4.62 7.16 25.98
CA VAL A 244 4.61 8.04 24.80
C VAL A 244 3.31 8.83 24.75
N GLU A 245 3.41 10.13 24.50
CA GLU A 245 2.28 11.00 24.19
C GLU A 245 2.61 11.90 22.99
N ILE A 246 1.72 11.96 22.02
CA ILE A 246 1.83 12.81 20.83
C ILE A 246 0.62 13.74 20.81
N GLN A 247 0.86 15.03 20.65
CA GLN A 247 -0.17 16.06 20.66
C GLN A 247 -0.12 16.88 19.37
N GLY A 248 -1.29 17.19 18.83
CA GLY A 248 -1.45 18.11 17.70
C GLY A 248 -0.76 17.62 16.44
N LEU A 249 -0.93 16.34 16.11
CA LEU A 249 -0.51 15.78 14.82
C LEU A 249 -1.39 16.39 13.71
N LYS A 250 -0.77 17.14 12.79
CA LYS A 250 -1.41 17.62 11.57
C LYS A 250 -1.02 16.73 10.40
N VAL A 251 -2.00 16.44 9.56
CA VAL A 251 -1.85 15.55 8.42
C VAL A 251 -2.26 16.27 7.14
N SER A 252 -1.66 15.89 6.02
CA SER A 252 -2.08 16.36 4.69
C SER A 252 -2.41 15.19 3.79
N ALA A 253 -3.51 15.34 3.06
CA ALA A 253 -3.86 14.41 2.00
C ALA A 253 -2.80 14.49 0.90
N THR A 254 -2.32 13.32 0.49
CA THR A 254 -1.42 13.17 -0.66
C THR A 254 -2.15 12.36 -1.72
N LYS A 255 -1.96 12.68 -2.99
CA LYS A 255 -2.48 11.84 -4.07
C LYS A 255 -1.41 10.84 -4.47
N ILE A 256 -1.72 9.55 -4.39
CA ILE A 256 -0.84 8.52 -4.97
C ILE A 256 -0.79 8.78 -6.47
N LEU A 257 0.42 9.01 -6.99
CA LEU A 257 0.64 9.05 -8.44
C LEU A 257 0.28 7.66 -8.97
N LYS A 258 -0.87 7.56 -9.64
CA LYS A 258 -1.29 6.35 -10.33
C LYS A 258 -0.24 6.02 -11.39
N ASN A 259 0.68 5.11 -11.08
CA ASN A 259 1.58 4.58 -12.08
C ASN A 259 0.75 3.79 -13.08
N ASN A 260 0.80 4.23 -14.35
CA ASN A 260 0.27 3.59 -15.55
C ASN A 260 -0.83 2.56 -15.26
N GLU A 261 -2.07 3.02 -15.10
CA GLU A 261 -3.23 2.14 -15.08
C GLU A 261 -3.12 1.20 -16.28
N ALA A 262 -2.82 -0.07 -16.03
CA ALA A 262 -3.07 -1.11 -17.00
C ALA A 262 -4.57 -1.02 -17.27
N SER A 263 -4.95 -0.38 -18.38
CA SER A 263 -6.35 -0.17 -18.74
C SER A 263 -7.05 -1.51 -18.63
N LEU A 264 -8.00 -1.65 -17.71
CA LEU A 264 -8.80 -2.86 -17.61
C LEU A 264 -9.51 -3.04 -18.95
N LYS A 265 -9.11 -4.07 -19.70
CA LYS A 265 -9.73 -4.39 -20.99
C LYS A 265 -10.89 -5.32 -20.74
N LEU A 266 -12.10 -4.82 -21.02
CA LEU A 266 -13.28 -5.66 -21.04
C LEU A 266 -13.33 -6.43 -22.37
N GLU A 267 -13.36 -7.75 -22.31
CA GLU A 267 -13.55 -8.61 -23.48
C GLU A 267 -14.91 -9.28 -23.38
N SER A 268 -15.72 -9.17 -24.44
CA SER A 268 -17.03 -9.84 -24.51
C SER A 268 -16.91 -11.13 -25.31
N MET A 269 -17.35 -12.26 -24.73
CA MET A 269 -17.43 -13.52 -25.45
C MET A 269 -18.62 -13.52 -26.41
N THR A 270 -18.38 -13.84 -27.67
CA THR A 270 -19.45 -13.96 -28.69
C THR A 270 -19.33 -15.30 -29.40
N PHE A 271 -20.47 -15.86 -29.81
CA PHE A 271 -20.46 -17.09 -30.60
C PHE A 271 -20.01 -16.79 -32.03
N ILE A 272 -18.96 -17.49 -32.47
CA ILE A 272 -18.43 -17.40 -33.83
C ILE A 272 -18.65 -18.74 -34.51
N SER A 273 -19.45 -18.74 -35.58
CA SER A 273 -19.71 -19.94 -36.36
C SER A 273 -18.44 -20.40 -37.09
N HIS A 274 -18.11 -21.69 -36.97
CA HIS A 274 -16.95 -22.30 -37.62
C HIS A 274 -17.01 -22.24 -39.16
N THR A 275 -18.20 -22.30 -39.76
CA THR A 275 -18.38 -22.41 -41.21
C THR A 275 -18.51 -21.07 -41.91
N ASN A 276 -18.93 -20.01 -41.20
CA ASN A 276 -19.02 -18.67 -41.75
C ASN A 276 -18.83 -17.62 -40.65
N PRO A 277 -17.58 -17.44 -40.17
CA PRO A 277 -17.27 -16.38 -39.24
C PRO A 277 -17.40 -15.06 -40.01
N ARG A 278 -18.50 -14.31 -39.80
CA ARG A 278 -18.79 -13.02 -40.45
C ARG A 278 -17.84 -11.90 -39.98
N LEU A 279 -16.54 -12.17 -39.99
CA LEU A 279 -15.47 -11.29 -39.55
C LEU A 279 -15.19 -10.30 -40.67
N LYS A 280 -15.22 -9.00 -40.33
CA LYS A 280 -15.03 -7.92 -41.30
C LYS A 280 -13.57 -7.48 -41.41
N LEU A 281 -12.77 -7.78 -40.40
CA LEU A 281 -11.40 -7.30 -40.23
C LEU A 281 -10.43 -8.49 -40.12
N THR A 282 -9.28 -8.39 -40.77
CA THR A 282 -8.21 -9.39 -40.74
C THR A 282 -7.67 -9.60 -39.31
N GLU A 283 -7.64 -8.54 -38.49
CA GLU A 283 -7.20 -8.63 -37.09
C GLU A 283 -8.09 -9.56 -36.26
N GLN A 284 -9.42 -9.45 -36.42
CA GLN A 284 -10.39 -10.31 -35.75
C GLN A 284 -10.24 -11.77 -36.19
N PHE A 285 -9.96 -11.99 -37.48
CA PHE A 285 -9.71 -13.33 -38.01
C PHE A 285 -8.46 -13.96 -37.40
N VAL A 286 -7.36 -13.21 -37.31
CA VAL A 286 -6.11 -13.68 -36.70
C VAL A 286 -6.32 -13.94 -35.20
N GLU A 287 -7.04 -13.07 -34.49
CA GLU A 287 -7.33 -13.22 -33.07
C GLU A 287 -8.13 -14.50 -32.78
N VAL A 288 -9.22 -14.74 -33.52
CA VAL A 288 -10.06 -15.94 -33.37
C VAL A 288 -9.28 -17.19 -33.73
N SER A 289 -8.48 -17.15 -34.81
CA SER A 289 -7.64 -18.28 -35.22
C SER A 289 -6.61 -18.63 -34.15
N MET A 290 -5.98 -17.61 -33.54
CA MET A 290 -5.04 -17.80 -32.43
C MET A 290 -5.74 -18.32 -31.17
N GLN A 291 -6.93 -17.82 -30.83
CA GLN A 291 -7.72 -18.32 -29.70
C GLN A 291 -8.04 -19.80 -29.86
N ILE A 292 -8.53 -20.22 -31.04
CA ILE A 292 -8.80 -21.63 -31.33
C ILE A 292 -7.52 -22.46 -31.26
N ALA A 293 -6.41 -21.97 -31.83
CA ALA A 293 -5.13 -22.65 -31.76
C ALA A 293 -4.66 -22.85 -30.31
N PHE A 294 -4.77 -21.82 -29.46
CA PHE A 294 -4.40 -21.90 -28.05
C PHE A 294 -5.32 -22.82 -27.25
N GLU A 295 -6.62 -22.82 -27.53
CA GLU A 295 -7.59 -23.71 -26.87
C GLU A 295 -7.31 -25.19 -27.16
N ASN A 296 -6.74 -25.49 -28.33
CA ASN A 296 -6.44 -26.86 -28.76
C ASN A 296 -5.00 -27.33 -28.43
N ILE A 297 -4.15 -26.49 -27.82
CA ILE A 297 -2.83 -26.91 -27.35
C ILE A 297 -2.96 -27.62 -25.99
N SER A 298 -2.76 -28.94 -25.97
CA SER A 298 -2.92 -29.77 -24.76
C SER A 298 -1.79 -29.67 -23.74
N ILE A 299 -0.86 -28.71 -23.86
CA ILE A 299 0.35 -28.63 -23.02
C ILE A 299 0.24 -27.45 -22.03
N PRO A 300 0.10 -27.70 -20.71
CA PRO A 300 -0.14 -26.64 -19.73
C PRO A 300 1.06 -25.72 -19.44
N THR A 301 2.26 -26.00 -19.93
CA THR A 301 3.51 -25.37 -19.46
C THR A 301 4.31 -24.57 -20.49
N THR A 302 3.89 -24.46 -21.75
CA THR A 302 4.64 -23.70 -22.76
C THR A 302 3.87 -22.50 -23.28
N ARG A 303 3.99 -21.37 -22.58
CA ARG A 303 3.66 -20.02 -23.09
C ARG A 303 4.81 -19.47 -23.93
N LYS A 304 5.20 -20.17 -25.01
CA LYS A 304 6.21 -19.70 -25.96
C LYS A 304 5.68 -19.90 -27.38
N ALA A 305 5.48 -18.79 -28.09
CA ALA A 305 5.13 -18.77 -29.49
C ALA A 305 6.26 -18.06 -30.26
N THR A 306 6.80 -18.72 -31.28
CA THR A 306 7.85 -18.17 -32.14
C THR A 306 7.26 -17.97 -33.53
N ILE A 307 7.29 -16.76 -34.04
CA ILE A 307 6.89 -16.45 -35.42
C ILE A 307 8.12 -16.64 -36.31
N VAL A 308 8.00 -17.46 -37.34
CA VAL A 308 9.01 -17.59 -38.40
C VAL A 308 8.40 -16.96 -39.66
N ASP A 309 8.96 -15.82 -40.10
CA ASP A 309 8.64 -15.25 -41.41
C ASP A 309 9.30 -16.12 -42.47
N PHE A 310 8.51 -16.69 -43.38
CA PHE A 310 9.02 -17.30 -44.60
C PHE A 310 8.82 -16.30 -45.74
N GLU A 311 9.94 -15.73 -46.18
CA GLU A 311 10.18 -15.00 -47.43
C GLU A 311 9.67 -13.56 -47.60
N GLU A 312 10.49 -12.81 -48.36
CA GLU A 312 10.46 -11.37 -48.63
C GLU A 312 9.29 -10.96 -49.55
N GLU A 313 8.05 -11.04 -49.08
CA GLU A 313 6.94 -10.32 -49.71
C GLU A 313 6.52 -9.12 -48.84
N SER A 314 6.59 -7.92 -49.43
CA SER A 314 6.23 -6.63 -48.81
C SER A 314 4.79 -6.57 -48.27
N SER A 315 3.91 -7.49 -48.68
CA SER A 315 2.54 -7.68 -48.20
C SER A 315 2.46 -8.34 -46.82
N LEU A 316 3.47 -9.14 -46.41
CA LEU A 316 3.48 -9.92 -45.17
C LEU A 316 3.82 -9.06 -43.93
N GLY A 317 4.55 -7.96 -44.10
CA GLY A 317 4.99 -7.11 -42.97
C GLY A 317 3.82 -6.53 -42.14
N ARG A 318 2.69 -6.21 -42.78
CA ARG A 318 1.46 -5.79 -42.07
C ARG A 318 0.87 -6.94 -41.26
N PHE A 319 0.82 -8.15 -41.82
CA PHE A 319 0.31 -9.33 -41.14
C PHE A 319 1.18 -9.70 -39.93
N THR A 320 2.50 -9.73 -40.10
CA THR A 320 3.45 -10.00 -39.02
C THR A 320 3.35 -8.96 -37.89
N SER A 321 3.12 -7.68 -38.22
CA SER A 321 2.89 -6.63 -37.21
C SER A 321 1.59 -6.83 -36.40
N VAL A 322 0.50 -7.25 -37.07
CA VAL A 322 -0.79 -7.56 -36.44
C VAL A 322 -0.66 -8.78 -35.52
N VAL A 323 0.00 -9.85 -36.00
CA VAL A 323 0.25 -11.06 -35.20
C VAL A 323 1.11 -10.71 -33.97
N LYS A 324 2.17 -9.91 -34.12
CA LYS A 324 3.01 -9.44 -33.00
C LYS A 324 2.20 -8.62 -31.99
N HIS A 325 1.30 -7.75 -32.44
CA HIS A 325 0.41 -6.99 -31.56
C HIS A 325 -0.55 -7.89 -30.79
N ILE A 326 -1.15 -8.87 -31.47
CA ILE A 326 -2.08 -9.84 -30.87
C ILE A 326 -1.36 -10.75 -29.86
N LEU A 327 -0.16 -11.27 -30.17
CA LEU A 327 0.59 -12.10 -29.23
C LEU A 327 1.02 -11.34 -27.96
N LYS A 328 1.33 -10.04 -28.10
CA LYS A 328 1.58 -9.16 -26.94
C LYS A 328 0.35 -9.04 -26.03
N LYS A 329 -0.86 -9.11 -26.60
CA LYS A 329 -2.15 -9.13 -25.87
C LYS A 329 -2.32 -10.38 -25.01
N PHE A 330 -1.80 -11.54 -25.45
CA PHE A 330 -1.89 -12.81 -24.72
C PHE A 330 -0.80 -13.02 -23.64
N HIS A 331 0.04 -12.02 -23.34
CA HIS A 331 1.17 -12.11 -22.39
C HIS A 331 2.21 -13.22 -22.71
N ILE A 332 2.33 -13.62 -23.98
CA ILE A 332 3.29 -14.63 -24.44
C ILE A 332 4.49 -13.91 -25.05
N LEU A 333 5.53 -13.58 -24.28
CA LEU A 333 6.76 -12.98 -24.84
C LEU A 333 8.04 -13.51 -24.19
N LYS A 334 8.71 -14.42 -24.90
CA LYS A 334 10.18 -14.42 -25.09
C LYS A 334 10.47 -14.79 -26.54
N PHE A 335 11.11 -13.88 -27.27
CA PHE A 335 11.61 -14.14 -28.61
C PHE A 335 13.04 -14.67 -28.51
N HIS A 336 13.25 -15.90 -28.96
CA HIS A 336 14.59 -16.41 -29.23
C HIS A 336 14.57 -17.17 -30.56
N GLU A 337 15.65 -17.00 -31.31
CA GLU A 337 15.96 -17.76 -32.50
C GLU A 337 15.99 -19.25 -32.12
N TYR A 338 15.40 -20.09 -32.98
CA TYR A 338 15.37 -21.56 -32.92
C TYR A 338 14.28 -22.20 -32.01
N GLY A 339 13.14 -22.54 -32.65
CA GLY A 339 12.09 -23.44 -32.14
C GLY A 339 10.69 -23.09 -32.68
N ALA A 340 10.05 -23.98 -33.46
CA ALA A 340 8.96 -23.67 -34.40
C ALA A 340 7.51 -23.94 -33.92
N LEU A 341 6.57 -23.06 -34.30
CA LEU A 341 5.13 -23.37 -34.44
C LEU A 341 4.72 -23.03 -35.89
N VAL A 342 4.28 -24.02 -36.66
CA VAL A 342 3.94 -23.88 -38.10
C VAL A 342 2.44 -23.68 -38.24
N LEU A 343 2.01 -22.48 -38.65
CA LEU A 343 0.67 -22.25 -39.19
C LEU A 343 0.75 -22.26 -40.71
N ALA A 344 0.59 -23.43 -41.32
CA ALA A 344 0.47 -23.57 -42.76
C ALA A 344 -1.02 -23.67 -43.16
N PRO A 345 -1.55 -22.80 -44.05
CA PRO A 345 -2.82 -23.05 -44.70
C PRO A 345 -2.65 -24.23 -45.66
N LYS A 346 -3.04 -25.43 -45.24
CA LYS A 346 -3.29 -26.53 -46.18
C LYS A 346 -4.49 -26.11 -47.02
N HIS A 347 -4.26 -25.50 -48.18
CA HIS A 347 -4.95 -25.73 -49.45
C HIS A 347 -4.56 -24.65 -50.48
N PHE A 348 -3.37 -24.75 -51.05
CA PHE A 348 -3.17 -24.43 -52.46
C PHE A 348 -2.25 -25.49 -53.08
N GLY A 349 -2.86 -26.35 -53.90
CA GLY A 349 -2.28 -26.94 -55.10
C GLY A 349 -1.00 -27.78 -55.01
N ARG A 350 -1.21 -29.09 -55.17
CA ARG A 350 -0.37 -30.11 -55.81
C ARG A 350 0.58 -30.96 -54.94
N ILE A 351 0.25 -32.24 -55.00
CA ILE A 351 0.96 -33.44 -54.60
C ILE A 351 2.18 -33.62 -55.51
N ALA A 352 3.35 -33.88 -54.92
CA ALA A 352 4.35 -34.81 -55.45
C ALA A 352 5.26 -35.25 -54.29
N PHE A 353 5.29 -36.57 -54.04
CA PHE A 353 6.18 -37.21 -53.07
C PHE A 353 7.59 -37.36 -53.65
N GLN A 354 8.59 -37.19 -52.79
CA GLN A 354 9.66 -38.18 -52.63
C GLN A 354 9.97 -38.35 -51.14
#